data_AF-A0A5Q4BNX8-F1
#
_entry.id   AF-A0A5Q4BNX8-F1
#
_cell.length_a   1.000
_cell.length_b   1.000
_cell.length_c   1.000
_cell.angle_alpha   90.00
_cell.angle_beta   90.00
_cell.angle_gamma   90.00
#
_symmetry.space_group_name_H-M   'P 1'
#
loop_
_entity.id
_entity.type
_entity.pdbx_description
1 polymer ?
#
loop_
_entity_poly.entity_id
_entity_poly.type
_entity_poly.pdbx_seq_one_letter_code
_entity_poly.pdbx_strand_id
1 'polypeptide(L)'
;MAEKITRITLFKVPDEENQNKILALYRQMPQKALKDGKPYILSVRAGLAVADQRAQGFTVAAVSTFASKGETWTITIMAARHTRN
;
A
#
# COMPACT_ATOMS: atom_id res chain seq x y z
N MET A 1 8.89 10.28 -21.43
CA MET A 1 9.40 9.35 -20.40
C MET A 1 8.33 9.25 -19.31
N ALA A 2 7.81 8.07 -19.02
CA ALA A 2 6.72 7.93 -18.04
C ALA A 2 7.27 8.14 -16.62
N GLU A 3 6.76 9.16 -15.92
CA GLU A 3 7.15 9.46 -14.55
C GLU A 3 6.58 8.37 -13.62
N LYS A 4 7.48 7.60 -12.99
CA LYS A 4 7.09 6.55 -12.05
C LYS A 4 6.56 7.21 -10.78
N ILE A 5 5.35 6.86 -10.38
CA ILE A 5 4.73 7.44 -9.18
C ILE A 5 5.02 6.54 -7.99
N THR A 6 5.72 7.07 -6.98
CA THR A 6 5.92 6.37 -5.71
C THR A 6 4.92 6.89 -4.70
N ARG A 7 4.14 6.00 -4.11
CA ARG A 7 3.20 6.30 -3.03
C ARG A 7 3.65 5.61 -1.76
N ILE A 8 3.62 6.36 -0.67
CA ILE A 8 3.86 5.84 0.67
C ILE A 8 2.56 5.98 1.44
N THR A 9 2.10 4.88 2.03
CA THR A 9 0.90 4.84 2.89
C THR A 9 1.34 4.36 4.26
N LEU A 10 1.07 5.18 5.26
CA LEU A 10 1.40 4.90 6.66
C LEU A 10 0.12 4.55 7.40
N PHE A 11 0.14 3.44 8.14
CA PHE A 11 -0.97 3.00 8.95
C PHE A 11 -0.60 3.09 10.42
N LYS A 12 -1.54 3.60 11.22
CA LYS A 12 -1.46 3.66 12.67
C LYS A 12 -2.38 2.57 13.23
N VAL A 13 -1.80 1.39 13.46
CA VAL A 13 -2.54 0.20 13.89
C VAL A 13 -1.88 -0.33 15.16
N PRO A 14 -2.54 -0.25 16.33
CA PRO A 14 -1.95 -0.72 17.58
C PRO A 14 -1.80 -2.25 17.61
N ASP A 15 -2.74 -3.01 17.04
CA ASP A 15 -2.74 -4.47 17.09
C ASP A 15 -1.80 -5.12 16.06
N GLU A 16 -0.87 -5.95 16.53
CA GLU A 16 0.07 -6.71 15.69
C GLU A 16 -0.63 -7.67 14.72
N GLU A 17 -1.78 -8.23 15.10
CA GLU A 17 -2.56 -9.10 14.21
C GLU A 17 -3.07 -8.34 12.98
N ASN A 18 -3.60 -7.13 13.21
CA ASN A 18 -4.08 -6.26 12.13
C ASN A 18 -2.92 -5.73 11.29
N GLN A 19 -1.77 -5.44 11.91
CA GLN A 19 -0.54 -5.09 11.18
C GLN A 19 -0.13 -6.23 10.23
N ASN A 20 -0.09 -7.48 10.70
CA ASN A 20 0.24 -8.65 9.90
C ASN A 20 -0.78 -8.89 8.77
N LYS A 21 -2.08 -8.70 9.04
CA LYS A 21 -3.14 -8.76 8.01
C LYS A 21 -2.89 -7.74 6.90
N ILE A 22 -2.56 -6.50 7.25
CA ILE A 22 -2.23 -5.46 6.27
C ILE A 22 -0.99 -5.83 5.45
N LEU A 23 0.08 -6.30 6.11
CA LEU A 23 1.29 -6.75 5.42
C LEU A 23 1.00 -7.89 4.43
N ALA A 24 0.20 -8.87 4.85
CA ALA A 24 -0.21 -9.99 4.00
C ALA A 24 -1.06 -9.54 2.81
N LEU A 25 -2.01 -8.62 3.03
CA LEU A 25 -2.81 -8.02 1.96
C LEU A 25 -1.94 -7.31 0.93
N TYR A 26 -1.00 -6.47 1.38
CA TYR A 26 -0.08 -5.78 0.48
C TYR A 26 0.84 -6.74 -0.28
N ARG A 27 1.33 -7.82 0.36
CA ARG A 27 2.13 -8.84 -0.33
C ARG A 27 1.36 -9.55 -1.46
N GLN A 28 0.05 -9.74 -1.30
CA GLN A 28 -0.81 -10.37 -2.32
C GLN A 28 -1.37 -9.38 -3.35
N MET A 29 -1.36 -8.08 -3.03
CA MET A 29 -1.90 -7.01 -3.87
C MET A 29 -1.32 -6.96 -5.29
N PRO A 30 0.01 -7.02 -5.53
CA PRO A 30 0.55 -6.93 -6.88
C PRO A 30 0.09 -8.08 -7.80
N GLN A 31 -0.29 -9.23 -7.24
CA GLN A 31 -0.82 -10.36 -8.01
C GLN A 31 -2.29 -10.14 -8.43
N LYS A 32 -3.07 -9.42 -7.62
CA LYS A 32 -4.51 -9.18 -7.86
C LYS A 32 -4.78 -7.86 -8.59
N ALA A 33 -3.84 -6.91 -8.53
CA ALA A 33 -3.98 -5.57 -9.08
C ALA A 33 -3.70 -5.53 -10.59
N LEU A 34 -4.62 -6.10 -11.36
CA LEU A 34 -4.66 -6.02 -12.82
C LEU A 34 -5.69 -4.98 -13.25
N LYS A 35 -5.28 -4.04 -14.11
CA LYS A 35 -6.18 -3.09 -14.78
C LYS A 35 -6.13 -3.42 -16.26
N ASP A 36 -7.27 -3.78 -16.82
CA ASP A 36 -7.39 -4.24 -18.22
C ASP A 36 -6.44 -5.41 -18.54
N GLY A 37 -6.22 -6.31 -17.57
CA GLY A 37 -5.32 -7.47 -17.70
C GLY A 37 -3.83 -7.15 -17.57
N LYS A 38 -3.44 -5.88 -17.36
CA LYS A 38 -2.04 -5.48 -17.16
C LYS A 38 -1.77 -5.09 -15.70
N PRO A 39 -0.65 -5.54 -15.11
CA PRO A 39 -0.27 -5.12 -13.77
C PRO A 39 0.12 -3.64 -13.79
N TYR A 40 -0.66 -2.81 -13.11
CA TYR A 40 -0.40 -1.37 -13.00
C TYR A 40 0.51 -1.00 -11.83
N ILE A 41 0.68 -1.93 -10.89
CA ILE A 41 1.61 -1.82 -9.78
C ILE A 41 2.95 -2.40 -10.25
N LEU A 42 3.97 -1.55 -10.34
CA LEU A 42 5.32 -1.96 -10.72
C LEU A 42 6.04 -2.65 -9.57
N SER A 43 5.84 -2.15 -8.35
CA SER A 43 6.42 -2.74 -7.14
C SER A 43 5.60 -2.36 -5.93
N VAL A 44 5.47 -3.29 -4.99
CA VAL A 44 4.87 -3.05 -3.68
C VAL A 44 5.78 -3.64 -2.61
N ARG A 45 6.03 -2.87 -1.57
CA ARG A 45 6.75 -3.31 -0.37
C ARG A 45 5.98 -2.82 0.84
N ALA A 46 5.63 -3.73 1.74
CA ALA A 46 5.05 -3.37 3.01
C ALA A 46 5.93 -3.93 4.13
N GLY A 47 6.14 -3.12 5.15
CA GLY A 47 6.97 -3.46 6.30
C GLY A 47 6.45 -2.79 7.57
N LEU A 48 6.87 -3.34 8.71
CA LEU A 48 6.66 -2.70 10.00
C LEU A 48 7.53 -1.44 10.08
N ALA A 49 6.96 -0.38 10.63
CA ALA A 49 7.74 0.80 10.98
C ALA A 49 8.67 0.43 12.15
N VAL A 50 9.91 0.90 12.08
CA VAL A 50 10.82 0.81 13.23
C VAL A 50 10.24 1.68 14.34
N ALA A 51 10.17 1.13 15.56
CA ALA A 51 9.71 1.86 16.73
C ALA A 51 10.73 2.94 17.09
N ASP A 52 10.58 4.11 16.47
CA ASP A 52 11.39 5.30 16.72
C ASP A 52 10.45 6.49 16.97
N GLN A 53 10.94 7.53 17.68
CA GLN A 53 10.15 8.75 17.96
C GLN A 53 9.65 9.42 16.66
N ARG A 54 10.37 9.22 15.55
CA ARG A 54 10.00 9.70 14.21
C ARG A 54 8.82 8.94 13.58
N ALA A 55 8.48 7.76 14.09
CA ALA A 55 7.36 6.98 13.59
C ALA A 55 6.02 7.63 13.95
N GLN A 56 5.95 8.60 14.88
CA GLN A 56 4.73 9.33 15.26
C GLN A 56 3.51 8.42 15.58
N GLY A 57 3.77 7.18 16.01
CA GLY A 57 2.76 6.16 16.25
C GLY A 57 2.24 5.43 15.02
N PHE A 58 2.84 5.61 13.84
CA PHE A 58 2.64 4.73 12.69
C PHE A 58 3.39 3.43 12.90
N THR A 59 2.71 2.31 12.66
CA THR A 59 3.21 0.96 12.94
C THR A 59 3.48 0.18 11.66
N VAL A 60 2.83 0.53 10.54
CA VAL A 60 3.03 -0.13 9.24
C VAL A 60 3.25 0.91 8.15
N ALA A 61 4.22 0.65 7.28
CA ALA A 61 4.48 1.44 6.09
C ALA A 61 4.34 0.57 4.84
N ALA A 62 3.54 1.02 3.88
CA ALA A 62 3.41 0.41 2.56
C ALA A 62 3.89 1.40 1.50
N VAL A 63 4.85 0.95 0.68
CA VAL A 63 5.44 1.70 -0.42
C VAL A 63 5.06 1.01 -1.72
N SER A 64 4.36 1.73 -2.59
CA SER A 64 3.87 1.22 -3.87
C SER A 64 4.39 2.11 -4.99
N THR A 65 4.97 1.51 -6.03
CA THR A 65 5.43 2.20 -7.24
C THR A 65 4.49 1.87 -8.40
N PHE A 66 4.02 2.90 -9.09
CA PHE A 66 3.08 2.79 -10.21
C PHE A 66 3.69 3.33 -11.49
N ALA A 67 3.19 2.83 -12.62
CA ALA A 67 3.63 3.27 -13.94
C ALA A 67 3.10 4.67 -14.32
N SER A 68 1.99 5.13 -13.73
CA SER A 68 1.35 6.40 -14.10
C SER A 68 0.43 6.96 -13.00
N LYS A 69 0.25 8.30 -12.99
CA LYS A 69 -0.59 9.03 -12.02
C LYS A 69 -2.06 8.58 -12.02
N GLY A 70 -2.62 8.22 -13.18
CA GLY A 70 -4.00 7.73 -13.29
C GLY A 70 -4.24 6.42 -12.54
N GLU A 71 -3.19 5.63 -12.28
CA GLU A 71 -3.32 4.31 -11.64
C GLU A 71 -3.28 4.41 -10.12
N THR A 72 -2.60 5.44 -9.61
CA THR A 72 -2.60 5.82 -8.18
C THR A 72 -4.01 6.16 -7.66
N TRP A 73 -4.91 6.69 -8.50
CA TRP A 73 -6.29 6.99 -8.10
C TRP A 73 -7.11 5.72 -7.86
N THR A 74 -6.95 4.71 -8.73
CA THR A 74 -7.68 3.45 -8.69
C THR A 74 -7.43 2.68 -7.39
N ILE A 75 -6.19 2.68 -6.88
CA ILE A 75 -5.86 2.00 -5.62
C ILE A 75 -6.38 2.74 -4.38
N THR A 76 -6.48 4.07 -4.39
CA THR A 76 -7.08 4.83 -3.25
C THR A 76 -8.52 4.42 -3.01
N ILE A 77 -9.28 4.26 -4.10
CA ILE A 77 -10.70 3.88 -4.03
C ILE A 77 -10.83 2.45 -3.51
N MET A 78 -9.97 1.52 -3.95
CA MET A 78 -9.99 0.14 -3.45
C MET A 78 -9.64 0.06 -1.95
N ALA A 79 -8.61 0.78 -1.50
CA ALA A 79 -8.22 0.79 -0.09
C ALA A 79 -9.32 1.38 0.80
N ALA A 80 -9.94 2.49 0.38
CA ALA A 80 -11.02 3.12 1.13
C ALA A 80 -12.30 2.27 1.18
N ARG A 81 -12.56 1.46 0.13
CA ARG A 81 -13.72 0.56 0.07
C ARG A 81 -13.57 -0.64 1.02
N HIS A 82 -12.34 -1.04 1.36
CA HIS A 82 -12.11 -2.15 2.27
C HIS A 82 -12.18 -1.75 3.76
N THR A 83 -12.07 -0.45 4.07
CA THR A 83 -12.18 0.12 5.43
C THR A 83 -13.58 0.59 5.81
N ARG A 84 -14.59 0.39 4.95
CA ARG A 84 -16.01 0.56 5.31
C ARG A 84 -16.69 -0.81 5.38
N ASN A 85 -16.55 -1.49 6.50
CA ASN A 85 -17.54 -2.46 6.95
C ASN A 85 -17.59 -2.44 8.48
#